data_AF-A0A5C8K792-F1
#
_entry.id   AF-A0A5C8K792-F1
#
_cell.length_a   1.000
_cell.length_b   1.000
_cell.length_c   1.000
_cell.angle_alpha   90.00
_cell.angle_beta   90.00
_cell.angle_gamma   90.00
#
_symmetry.space_group_name_H-M   'P 1'
#
loop_
_entity.id
_entity.type
_entity.pdbx_description
1 polymer ?
#
loop_
_entity_poly.entity_id
_entity_poly.type
_entity_poly.pdbx_seq_one_letter_code
_entity_poly.pdbx_strand_id
1 'polypeptide(L)'
;MKSNSLVLTNGIVGLIGGILVLLGPFLILISSFTDLVSGSSESMTINAIIVLTILKLVLLGLGITAFIKYKKNEAVMVSAHILFIVGPAVSLIPFLGWVGGVVTIVGAALYLASLKNFKREKIETEKALPEVI
;
A
#
# COMPACT_ATOMS: atom_id res chain seq x y z
N MET A 1 -13.79 9.80 15.90
CA MET A 1 -13.85 8.33 15.67
C MET A 1 -13.37 7.85 14.27
N LYS A 2 -12.73 8.67 13.40
CA LYS A 2 -12.43 8.29 11.99
C LYS A 2 -10.97 7.94 11.65
N SER A 3 -10.01 8.16 12.55
CA SER A 3 -8.56 8.00 12.28
C SER A 3 -8.17 6.53 12.04
N ASN A 4 -8.63 5.62 12.91
CA ASN A 4 -8.16 4.23 12.94
C ASN A 4 -8.63 3.42 11.73
N SER A 5 -9.82 3.74 11.19
CA SER A 5 -10.37 3.08 10.01
C SER A 5 -9.55 3.40 8.75
N LEU A 6 -9.05 4.63 8.60
CA LEU A 6 -8.22 4.98 7.44
C LEU A 6 -6.83 4.33 7.47
N VAL A 7 -6.22 4.23 8.66
CA VAL A 7 -4.93 3.53 8.83
C VAL A 7 -5.08 2.05 8.46
N LEU A 8 -6.18 1.41 8.88
CA LEU A 8 -6.51 0.03 8.52
C LEU A 8 -6.67 -0.15 7.01
N THR A 9 -7.53 0.68 6.39
CA THR A 9 -7.81 0.58 4.96
C THR A 9 -6.54 0.80 4.13
N ASN A 10 -5.73 1.81 4.46
CA ASN A 10 -4.49 2.07 3.73
C ASN A 10 -3.48 0.93 3.87
N GLY A 11 -3.33 0.35 5.06
CA GLY A 11 -2.44 -0.78 5.24
C GLY A 11 -2.94 -2.07 4.56
N ILE A 12 -4.25 -2.35 4.55
CA ILE A 12 -4.80 -3.53 3.84
C ILE A 12 -4.66 -3.36 2.32
N VAL A 13 -5.07 -2.21 1.78
CA VAL A 13 -4.99 -1.91 0.35
C VAL A 13 -3.53 -1.92 -0.11
N GLY A 14 -2.62 -1.38 0.69
CA GLY A 14 -1.19 -1.43 0.41
C GLY A 14 -0.57 -2.82 0.48
N LEU A 15 -1.06 -3.69 1.36
CA LEU A 15 -0.57 -5.06 1.45
C LEU A 15 -1.03 -5.90 0.25
N ILE A 16 -2.31 -5.81 -0.10
CA ILE A 16 -2.88 -6.48 -1.28
C ILE A 16 -2.22 -5.95 -2.55
N GLY A 17 -2.16 -4.62 -2.69
CA GLY A 17 -1.53 -3.97 -3.84
C GLY A 17 -0.04 -4.25 -3.92
N GLY A 18 0.66 -4.29 -2.79
CA GLY A 18 2.09 -4.64 -2.70
C GLY A 18 2.38 -6.06 -3.14
N ILE A 19 1.54 -7.03 -2.74
CA ILE A 19 1.62 -8.43 -3.23
C ILE A 19 1.43 -8.49 -4.75
N LEU A 20 0.45 -7.75 -5.29
CA LEU A 20 0.18 -7.75 -6.73
C LEU A 20 1.34 -7.12 -7.52
N VAL A 21 1.92 -6.04 -7.00
CA VAL A 21 3.11 -5.40 -7.61
C VAL A 21 4.34 -6.30 -7.51
N LEU A 22 4.50 -7.04 -6.41
CA LEU A 22 5.59 -8.01 -6.23
C LEU A 22 5.50 -9.14 -7.27
N LEU A 23 4.29 -9.63 -7.55
CA LEU A 23 4.01 -10.62 -8.58
C LEU A 23 3.97 -10.03 -10.00
N GLY A 24 4.06 -8.70 -10.15
CA GLY A 24 3.96 -8.01 -11.43
C GLY A 24 4.86 -8.57 -12.54
N PRO A 25 6.16 -8.84 -12.31
CA PRO A 25 7.03 -9.44 -13.31
C PRO A 25 6.56 -10.83 -13.76
N PHE A 26 6.06 -11.64 -12.83
CA PHE A 26 5.51 -12.97 -13.15
C PHE A 26 4.21 -12.86 -13.94
N LEU A 27 3.35 -11.88 -13.62
CA LEU A 27 2.10 -11.64 -14.36
C LEU A 27 2.37 -11.23 -15.81
N ILE A 28 3.38 -10.39 -16.05
CA ILE A 28 3.79 -10.00 -17.42
C ILE A 28 4.37 -11.20 -18.17
N LEU A 29 5.14 -12.06 -17.49
CA LEU A 29 5.72 -13.24 -18.09
C LEU A 29 4.64 -14.25 -18.52
N ILE A 30 3.65 -14.49 -17.65
CA ILE A 30 2.50 -15.35 -17.95
C ILE A 30 1.67 -14.78 -19.10
N SER A 31 1.35 -13.49 -19.10
CA SER A 31 0.56 -12.89 -20.17
C SER A 31 1.29 -12.92 -21.53
N SER A 32 2.62 -12.75 -21.53
CA SER A 32 3.42 -12.89 -22.75
C SER A 32 3.42 -14.31 -23.32
N PHE A 33 3.45 -15.32 -22.45
CA PHE A 33 3.35 -16.72 -22.86
C PHE A 33 1.95 -17.05 -23.40
N THR A 34 0.90 -16.55 -22.74
CA THR A 34 -0.48 -16.71 -23.18
C THR A 34 -0.73 -16.05 -24.52
N ASP A 35 -0.24 -14.83 -24.76
CA ASP A 35 -0.36 -14.15 -26.07
C ASP A 35 0.25 -15.00 -27.19
N LEU A 36 1.41 -15.62 -26.92
CA LEU A 36 2.15 -16.44 -27.88
C LEU A 36 1.42 -17.75 -28.22
N VAL A 37 0.74 -18.36 -27.24
CA VAL A 37 -0.04 -19.60 -27.43
C VAL A 37 -1.42 -19.33 -28.03
N SER A 38 -2.02 -18.19 -27.71
CA SER A 38 -3.42 -17.88 -28.05
C SER A 38 -3.57 -17.27 -29.45
N GLY A 39 -2.51 -16.71 -30.03
CA GLY A 39 -2.51 -16.13 -31.38
C GLY A 39 -3.51 -14.97 -31.56
N SER A 40 -3.99 -14.37 -30.48
CA SER A 40 -4.98 -13.31 -30.46
C SER A 40 -4.38 -11.98 -30.89
N SER A 41 -5.14 -11.19 -31.65
CA SER A 41 -4.75 -9.83 -32.07
C SER A 41 -4.64 -8.84 -30.91
N GLU A 42 -5.31 -9.14 -29.79
CA GLU A 42 -5.21 -8.36 -28.56
C GLU A 42 -4.10 -8.91 -27.68
N SER A 43 -3.11 -8.06 -27.36
CA SER A 43 -2.02 -8.43 -26.47
C SER A 43 -2.46 -8.28 -25.01
N MET A 44 -2.69 -9.41 -24.36
CA MET A 44 -2.92 -9.52 -22.91
C MET A 44 -1.72 -8.96 -22.12
N THR A 45 -0.52 -9.00 -22.70
CA THR A 45 0.69 -8.40 -22.13
C THR A 45 0.55 -6.90 -21.93
N ILE A 46 0.07 -6.17 -22.94
CA ILE A 46 -0.15 -4.72 -22.87
C ILE A 46 -1.20 -4.39 -21.80
N ASN A 47 -2.31 -5.15 -21.79
CA ASN A 47 -3.37 -4.98 -20.80
C ASN A 47 -2.85 -5.20 -19.36
N ALA A 48 -2.04 -6.22 -19.12
CA ALA A 48 -1.43 -6.48 -17.82
C ALA A 48 -0.51 -5.33 -17.37
N ILE A 49 0.30 -4.77 -18.27
CA ILE A 49 1.18 -3.63 -17.96
C ILE A 49 0.37 -2.39 -17.58
N ILE A 50 -0.70 -2.08 -18.33
CA ILE A 50 -1.56 -0.93 -18.06
C ILE A 50 -2.22 -1.07 -16.68
N VAL A 51 -2.83 -2.23 -16.39
CA VAL A 51 -3.48 -2.50 -15.10
C VAL A 51 -2.49 -2.39 -13.94
N LEU A 52 -1.30 -2.98 -14.07
CA LEU A 52 -0.25 -2.87 -13.05
C LEU A 52 0.22 -1.43 -12.86
N THR A 53 0.29 -0.63 -13.93
CA THR A 53 0.69 0.78 -13.85
C THR A 53 -0.35 1.62 -13.13
N ILE A 54 -1.64 1.42 -13.42
CA ILE A 54 -2.75 2.09 -12.72
C ILE A 54 -2.72 1.72 -11.23
N LEU A 55 -2.50 0.44 -10.90
CA LEU A 55 -2.40 0.00 -9.50
C LEU A 55 -1.27 0.72 -8.76
N LYS A 56 -0.09 0.86 -9.39
CA LYS A 56 1.03 1.61 -8.81
C LYS A 56 0.69 3.07 -8.56
N LEU A 57 0.00 3.72 -9.50
CA LEU A 57 -0.45 5.11 -9.36
C LEU A 57 -1.48 5.27 -8.23
N VAL A 58 -2.41 4.33 -8.07
CA VAL A 58 -3.39 4.32 -6.97
C VAL A 58 -2.68 4.17 -5.62
N LEU A 59 -1.72 3.25 -5.51
CA LEU A 59 -0.92 3.07 -4.29
C LEU A 59 -0.10 4.32 -3.96
N LEU A 60 0.50 4.94 -4.97
CA LEU A 60 1.23 6.20 -4.81
C LEU A 60 0.31 7.33 -4.31
N GLY A 61 -0.88 7.46 -4.89
CA GLY A 61 -1.91 8.41 -4.46
C GLY A 61 -2.40 8.18 -3.03
N LEU A 62 -2.55 6.92 -2.61
CA LEU A 62 -2.87 6.55 -1.23
C LEU A 62 -1.76 7.01 -0.25
N GLY A 63 -0.50 6.80 -0.61
CA GLY A 63 0.66 7.23 0.20
C GLY A 63 0.67 8.74 0.42
N ILE A 64 0.43 9.52 -0.64
CA ILE A 64 0.36 10.99 -0.57
C ILE A 64 -0.82 11.44 0.31
N THR A 65 -2.00 10.85 0.11
CA THR A 65 -3.20 11.19 0.89
C THR A 65 -3.00 10.91 2.38
N ALA A 66 -2.34 9.79 2.70
CA ALA A 66 -1.98 9.46 4.07
C ALA A 66 -0.98 10.48 4.66
N PHE A 67 0.03 10.89 3.88
CA PHE A 67 1.02 11.87 4.31
C PHE A 67 0.38 13.22 4.67
N ILE A 68 -0.54 13.71 3.84
CA ILE A 68 -1.25 14.98 4.10
C ILE A 68 -2.11 14.87 5.36
N LYS A 69 -2.80 13.73 5.56
CA LYS A 69 -3.77 13.55 6.64
C LYS A 69 -3.13 13.31 8.01
N TYR A 70 -2.01 12.61 8.07
CA TYR A 70 -1.33 12.26 9.31
C TYR A 70 -0.10 13.13 9.60
N LYS A 71 0.14 14.18 8.81
CA LYS A 71 1.26 15.13 8.97
C LYS A 71 1.43 15.67 10.40
N LYS A 72 0.35 15.76 11.19
CA LYS A 72 0.32 16.35 12.54
C LYS A 72 0.10 15.34 13.68
N ASN A 73 -0.04 14.03 13.39
CA ASN A 73 -0.33 13.02 14.41
C ASN A 73 0.85 12.05 14.56
N GLU A 74 1.51 12.09 15.72
CA GLU A 74 2.62 11.20 16.08
C GLU A 74 2.24 9.71 16.20
N ALA A 75 0.94 9.40 16.22
CA ALA A 75 0.43 8.04 16.35
C ALA A 75 0.76 7.12 15.15
N VAL A 76 1.12 7.69 13.99
CA VAL A 76 1.50 6.93 12.80
C VAL A 76 2.99 7.11 12.52
N MET A 77 3.71 6.00 12.37
CA MET A 77 5.14 6.05 12.08
C MET A 77 5.40 6.83 10.78
N VAL A 78 6.26 7.86 10.85
CA VAL A 78 6.67 8.65 9.67
C VAL A 78 7.24 7.75 8.58
N SER A 79 7.96 6.70 8.97
CA SER A 79 8.51 5.67 8.10
C SER A 79 7.44 4.96 7.25
N ALA A 80 6.21 4.78 7.77
CA ALA A 80 5.13 4.13 7.04
C ALA A 80 4.74 4.94 5.80
N HIS A 81 4.65 6.27 5.95
CA HIS A 81 4.30 7.18 4.86
C HIS A 81 5.35 7.19 3.75
N ILE A 82 6.62 7.27 4.15
CA ILE A 82 7.73 7.34 3.20
C ILE A 82 7.83 6.03 2.43
N LEU A 83 7.75 4.87 3.10
CA LEU A 83 7.81 3.56 2.42
C LEU A 83 6.64 3.35 1.46
N PHE A 84 5.44 3.85 1.81
CA PHE A 84 4.26 3.75 0.95
C PHE A 84 4.34 4.65 -0.29
N ILE A 85 5.17 5.70 -0.27
CA ILE A 85 5.42 6.55 -1.43
C ILE A 85 6.59 6.00 -2.25
N VAL A 86 7.69 5.64 -1.58
CA VAL A 86 8.92 5.17 -2.23
C VAL A 86 8.72 3.81 -2.89
N GLY A 87 7.96 2.89 -2.30
CA GLY A 87 7.71 1.57 -2.87
C GLY A 87 7.05 1.62 -4.26
N PRO A 88 5.88 2.25 -4.41
CA PRO A 88 5.22 2.40 -5.71
C PRO A 88 6.06 3.21 -6.69
N ALA A 89 6.75 4.26 -6.24
CA ALA A 89 7.65 5.08 -7.06
C ALA A 89 8.81 4.27 -7.67
N VAL A 90 9.48 3.44 -6.86
CA VAL A 90 10.55 2.55 -7.34
C VAL A 90 9.98 1.47 -8.26
N SER A 91 8.76 1.01 -8.02
CA SER A 91 8.13 -0.02 -8.85
C SER A 91 7.72 0.47 -10.25
N LEU A 92 7.72 1.79 -10.54
CA LEU A 92 7.50 2.31 -11.90
C LEU A 92 8.56 1.78 -12.86
N ILE A 93 9.78 1.51 -12.37
CA ILE A 93 10.81 0.89 -13.16
C ILE A 93 10.49 -0.61 -13.27
N PRO A 94 10.23 -1.17 -14.48
CA PRO A 94 9.80 -2.55 -14.63
C PRO A 94 10.76 -3.56 -14.00
N PHE A 95 12.07 -3.33 -14.14
CA PHE A 95 13.12 -4.19 -13.58
C PHE A 95 13.18 -4.18 -12.06
N LEU A 96 12.81 -3.06 -11.42
CA LEU A 96 12.77 -2.91 -9.96
C LEU A 96 11.34 -3.06 -9.40
N GLY A 97 10.39 -3.47 -10.24
CA GLY A 97 8.97 -3.65 -9.88
C GLY A 97 8.79 -4.49 -8.62
N TRP A 98 9.50 -5.62 -8.56
CA TRP A 98 9.47 -6.54 -7.42
C TRP A 98 10.04 -5.92 -6.13
N VAL A 99 11.14 -5.17 -6.22
CA VAL A 99 11.72 -4.45 -5.07
C VAL A 99 10.74 -3.41 -4.53
N GLY A 100 10.12 -2.64 -5.42
CA GLY A 100 9.07 -1.70 -5.05
C GLY A 100 7.86 -2.37 -4.40
N GLY A 101 7.50 -3.58 -4.84
CA GLY A 101 6.50 -4.44 -4.20
C GLY A 101 6.85 -4.76 -2.74
N VAL A 102 8.08 -5.22 -2.48
CA VAL A 102 8.54 -5.52 -1.10
C VAL A 102 8.48 -4.27 -0.22
N VAL A 103 9.01 -3.14 -0.70
CA VAL A 103 9.01 -1.88 0.07
C VAL A 103 7.58 -1.43 0.39
N THR A 104 6.66 -1.58 -0.56
CA THR A 104 5.23 -1.27 -0.36
C THR A 104 4.61 -2.17 0.72
N ILE A 105 4.90 -3.47 0.71
CA ILE A 105 4.42 -4.42 1.73
C ILE A 105 4.93 -4.03 3.13
N VAL A 106 6.21 -3.67 3.24
CA VAL A 106 6.78 -3.24 4.53
C VAL A 106 6.13 -1.94 5.02
N GLY A 107 5.94 -0.96 4.14
CA GLY A 107 5.22 0.28 4.46
C GLY A 107 3.79 0.03 4.91
N ALA A 108 3.07 -0.87 4.23
CA ALA A 108 1.71 -1.29 4.55
C ALA A 108 1.61 -2.04 5.89
N ALA A 109 2.55 -2.95 6.17
CA ALA A 109 2.65 -3.64 7.46
C ALA A 109 2.91 -2.66 8.60
N LEU A 110 3.69 -1.60 8.36
CA LEU A 110 3.94 -0.54 9.32
C LEU A 110 2.68 0.30 9.61
N TYR A 111 1.81 0.50 8.62
CA TYR A 111 0.47 1.09 8.82
C TYR A 111 -0.38 0.21 9.74
N LEU A 112 -0.44 -1.11 9.49
CA LEU A 112 -1.15 -2.05 10.36
C LEU A 112 -0.55 -2.05 11.78
N ALA A 113 0.77 -2.02 11.90
CA ALA A 113 1.45 -1.95 13.19
C ALA A 113 1.22 -0.63 13.92
N SER A 114 0.88 0.46 13.24
CA SER A 114 0.56 1.73 13.90
C SER A 114 -0.83 1.70 14.56
N LEU A 115 -1.72 0.77 14.19
CA LEU A 115 -3.07 0.65 14.77
C LEU A 115 -3.08 0.31 16.25
N LYS A 116 -2.10 -0.49 16.72
CA LYS A 116 -1.97 -0.81 18.16
C LYS A 116 -1.69 0.44 18.99
N ASN A 117 -1.03 1.45 18.43
CA ASN A 117 -0.73 2.70 19.12
C ASN A 117 -2.02 3.52 19.33
N PHE A 118 -2.91 3.57 18.33
CA PHE A 118 -4.23 4.18 18.47
C PHE A 118 -5.16 3.45 19.45
N LYS A 119 -4.99 2.13 19.63
CA LYS A 119 -5.72 1.39 20.67
C LYS A 119 -5.25 1.76 22.08
N ARG A 120 -3.96 2.02 22.28
CA ARG A 120 -3.40 2.41 23.60
C ARG A 120 -3.82 3.81 24.02
N GLU A 121 -3.74 4.79 23.11
CA GLU A 121 -4.16 6.18 23.36
C GLU A 121 -5.62 6.25 23.87
N LYS A 122 -6.52 5.50 23.24
CA LYS A 122 -7.94 5.45 23.64
C LYS A 122 -8.13 4.93 25.07
N ILE A 123 -7.34 3.94 25.48
CA ILE A 123 -7.44 3.31 26.81
C ILE A 123 -6.88 4.24 27.89
N GLU A 124 -5.81 4.98 27.61
CA GLU A 124 -5.27 5.99 28.54
C GLU A 124 -6.24 7.16 28.73
N THR A 125 -6.90 7.63 27.66
CA THR A 125 -7.95 8.66 27.79
C THR A 125 -9.18 8.19 28.55
N GLU A 126 -9.55 6.91 28.44
CA GLU A 126 -10.68 6.33 29.18
C GLU A 126 -10.35 6.15 30.67
N LYS A 127 -9.09 5.79 30.97
CA LYS A 127 -8.58 5.67 32.35
C LYS A 127 -8.29 7.01 33.03
N ALA A 128 -8.10 8.08 32.25
CA ALA A 128 -7.82 9.43 32.75
C ALA A 128 -9.08 10.28 33.02
N LEU A 129 -10.29 9.78 32.74
CA LEU A 129 -11.49 10.35 33.34
C LEU A 129 -11.56 9.89 34.80
N PRO A 130 -11.39 10.81 35.79
CA PRO A 130 -11.77 10.45 37.15
C PRO A 130 -13.23 10.06 37.13
N GLU A 131 -13.57 9.00 37.86
CA GLU A 131 -14.94 8.69 38.23
C GLU A 131 -15.55 9.96 38.86
N VAL A 132 -16.27 10.74 38.06
CA VAL A 132 -17.21 11.73 38.58
C VAL A 132 -18.51 10.96 38.80
N ILE A 133 -18.67 10.62 40.08
CA ILE A 133 -19.86 10.12 40.75
C ILE A 133 -21.10 10.90 40.30
#